data_AF-A0A099I1I7-F1
#
_entry.id   AF-A0A099I1I7-F1
#
_cell.length_a   1.000
_cell.length_b   1.000
_cell.length_c   1.000
_cell.angle_alpha   90.00
_cell.angle_beta   90.00
_cell.angle_gamma   90.00
#
_symmetry.space_group_name_H-M   'P 1'
#
loop_
_entity.id
_entity.type
_entity.pdbx_description
1 polymer ?
#
loop_
_entity_poly.entity_id
_entity_poly.type
_entity_poly.pdbx_seq_one_letter_code
_entity_poly.pdbx_strand_id
1 'polypeptide(L)'
;AAKVGADKNGIGYTSLSTDFEKNGVSALQYEGVTASSESVLDGSYKLQRPFMYVTRAAGDYGSDDKEQLVQAFLDFMQNSTEGMAIVKKNGGEVDESKAKPWDELSKKYEAVLGKDNSAITITTCGSTSVEKTVKASLEAFSPMAGNFKFTMNQSGSGDAVPRVLGKEKDGPNKGDIGFASRAFKEDGSEDISKAMESGQYCIDAVVAVVNKENTDVTSLTQAQLKSIFTGETLKWEDIK
;
A
#
# COMPACT_ATOMS: atom_id res chain seq x y z
N ALA A 1 12.53 9.27 7.65
CA ALA A 1 12.94 8.96 9.03
C ALA A 1 14.43 9.23 9.26
N ALA A 2 15.38 8.43 8.74
CA ALA A 2 16.82 8.64 8.99
C ALA A 2 17.35 10.09 8.76
N LYS A 3 16.95 10.74 7.66
CA LYS A 3 17.32 12.16 7.40
C LYS A 3 16.75 13.12 8.45
N VAL A 4 15.54 12.87 8.94
CA VAL A 4 14.87 13.67 9.97
C VAL A 4 15.59 13.50 11.31
N GLY A 5 15.93 12.27 11.69
CA GLY A 5 16.66 12.02 12.95
C GLY A 5 18.11 12.53 12.94
N ALA A 6 18.69 12.78 11.76
CA ALA A 6 20.02 13.38 11.63
C ALA A 6 20.02 14.92 11.72
N ASP A 7 18.86 15.57 11.65
CA ASP A 7 18.72 17.03 11.71
C ASP A 7 17.85 17.40 12.91
N LYS A 8 18.39 18.19 13.86
CA LYS A 8 17.66 18.60 15.07
C LYS A 8 16.39 19.38 14.77
N ASN A 9 16.36 20.09 13.62
CA ASN A 9 15.19 20.83 13.16
C ASN A 9 14.37 20.06 12.13
N GLY A 10 14.74 18.80 11.84
CA GLY A 10 14.11 17.99 10.81
C GLY A 10 12.65 17.72 11.12
N ILE A 11 11.82 17.86 10.07
CA ILE A 11 10.45 17.36 10.02
C ILE A 11 10.30 16.48 8.77
N GLY A 12 9.49 15.43 8.87
CA GLY A 12 9.09 14.66 7.71
C GLY A 12 7.86 13.83 8.02
N TYR A 13 7.56 12.89 7.14
CA TYR A 13 6.50 11.91 7.33
C TYR A 13 7.02 10.51 7.00
N THR A 14 6.41 9.50 7.60
CA THR A 14 6.76 8.09 7.41
C THR A 14 5.56 7.19 7.72
N SER A 15 5.58 5.94 7.27
CA SER A 15 4.51 4.99 7.64
C SER A 15 4.59 4.61 9.12
N LEU A 16 3.46 4.28 9.75
CA LEU A 16 3.37 3.89 11.16
C LEU A 16 4.30 2.73 11.54
N SER A 17 4.58 1.79 10.62
CA SER A 17 5.50 0.66 10.85
C SER A 17 6.98 1.05 10.95
N THR A 18 7.33 2.33 10.80
CA THR A 18 8.72 2.78 10.88
C THR A 18 9.25 2.63 12.30
N ASP A 19 10.43 2.05 12.43
CA ASP A 19 11.16 2.01 13.70
C ASP A 19 11.67 3.42 14.06
N PHE A 20 10.87 4.17 14.83
CA PHE A 20 11.16 5.56 15.19
C PHE A 20 12.44 5.69 16.01
N GLU A 21 12.63 4.79 16.97
CA GLU A 21 13.79 4.73 17.86
C GLU A 21 15.09 4.54 17.06
N LYS A 22 15.13 3.53 16.20
CA LYS A 22 16.30 3.28 15.34
C LYS A 22 16.62 4.46 14.43
N ASN A 23 15.61 5.23 14.05
CA ASN A 23 15.77 6.38 13.18
C ASN A 23 16.00 7.70 13.93
N GLY A 24 16.02 7.72 15.26
CA GLY A 24 16.20 8.93 16.05
C GLY A 24 15.08 9.96 15.84
N VAL A 25 13.84 9.50 15.62
CA VAL A 25 12.69 10.36 15.40
C VAL A 25 11.59 10.13 16.44
N SER A 26 10.76 11.13 16.66
CA SER A 26 9.53 11.05 17.45
C SER A 26 8.31 11.25 16.55
N ALA A 27 7.27 10.44 16.75
CA ALA A 27 5.99 10.62 16.08
C ALA A 27 5.18 11.75 16.73
N LEU A 28 4.63 12.63 15.90
CA LEU A 28 3.71 13.67 16.31
C LEU A 28 2.27 13.17 16.27
N GLN A 29 1.46 13.66 17.19
CA GLN A 29 0.00 13.55 17.09
C GLN A 29 -0.49 14.42 15.92
N TYR A 30 -1.56 13.97 15.28
CA TYR A 30 -2.25 14.74 14.24
C TYR A 30 -3.63 15.13 14.77
N GLU A 31 -3.92 16.43 14.84
CA GLU A 31 -5.16 16.94 15.44
C GLU A 31 -5.38 16.40 16.87
N GLY A 32 -4.29 16.24 17.65
CA GLY A 32 -4.34 15.67 19.00
C GLY A 32 -4.59 14.15 19.05
N VAL A 33 -4.58 13.46 17.91
CA VAL A 33 -4.75 12.00 17.83
C VAL A 33 -3.40 11.33 17.61
N THR A 34 -3.09 10.35 18.45
CA THR A 34 -1.90 9.50 18.28
C THR A 34 -2.13 8.47 17.19
N ALA A 35 -1.17 8.32 16.28
CA ALA A 35 -1.21 7.28 15.26
C ALA A 35 -1.03 5.89 15.91
N SER A 36 -1.99 4.99 15.70
CA SER A 36 -1.93 3.59 16.10
C SER A 36 -2.77 2.76 15.13
N SER A 37 -2.60 1.44 15.12
CA SER A 37 -3.48 0.58 14.31
C SER A 37 -4.96 0.79 14.66
N GLU A 38 -5.27 0.98 15.95
CA GLU A 38 -6.64 1.23 16.42
C GLU A 38 -7.19 2.55 15.87
N SER A 39 -6.45 3.66 16.04
CA SER A 39 -6.91 4.98 15.61
C SER A 39 -6.99 5.13 14.08
N VAL A 40 -6.20 4.35 13.35
CA VAL A 40 -6.24 4.27 11.89
C VAL A 40 -7.48 3.51 11.43
N LEU A 41 -7.73 2.34 12.01
CA LEU A 41 -8.83 1.46 11.61
C LEU A 41 -10.21 1.97 12.06
N ASP A 42 -10.30 2.65 13.21
CA ASP A 42 -11.54 3.32 13.64
C ASP A 42 -11.76 4.67 12.94
N GLY A 43 -10.74 5.17 12.23
CA GLY A 43 -10.77 6.39 11.46
C GLY A 43 -10.65 7.67 12.28
N SER A 44 -10.30 7.63 13.55
CA SER A 44 -10.02 8.81 14.38
C SER A 44 -8.72 9.51 13.96
N TYR A 45 -7.69 8.75 13.53
CA TYR A 45 -6.47 9.30 12.94
C TYR A 45 -6.67 9.60 11.45
N LYS A 46 -6.88 10.88 11.13
CA LYS A 46 -7.28 11.29 9.77
C LYS A 46 -6.15 11.46 8.76
N LEU A 47 -4.88 11.50 9.18
CA LEU A 47 -3.73 11.64 8.28
C LEU A 47 -3.33 10.28 7.69
N GLN A 48 -4.19 9.77 6.83
CA GLN A 48 -4.08 8.43 6.27
C GLN A 48 -4.52 8.39 4.82
N ARG A 49 -4.10 7.36 4.08
CA ARG A 49 -4.49 7.14 2.68
C ARG A 49 -4.78 5.68 2.42
N PRO A 50 -5.76 5.37 1.55
CA PRO A 50 -6.02 3.99 1.18
C PRO A 50 -4.96 3.50 0.19
N PHE A 51 -4.55 2.25 0.33
CA PHE A 51 -3.84 1.54 -0.73
C PHE A 51 -4.85 0.68 -1.50
N MET A 52 -5.04 1.04 -2.75
CA MET A 52 -6.00 0.47 -3.69
C MET A 52 -5.30 -0.42 -4.70
N TYR A 53 -6.06 -1.35 -5.27
CA TYR A 53 -5.68 -2.10 -6.47
C TYR A 53 -6.83 -2.13 -7.49
N VAL A 54 -6.45 -2.39 -8.73
CA VAL A 54 -7.35 -2.62 -9.86
C VAL A 54 -6.70 -3.66 -10.77
N THR A 55 -7.47 -4.61 -11.28
CA THR A 55 -6.94 -5.66 -12.15
C THR A 55 -7.28 -5.41 -13.62
N ARG A 56 -6.76 -6.25 -14.52
CA ARG A 56 -7.30 -6.36 -15.88
C ARG A 56 -8.75 -6.86 -15.87
N ALA A 57 -9.42 -6.79 -17.01
CA ALA A 57 -10.74 -7.37 -17.19
C ALA A 57 -10.71 -8.90 -17.12
N ALA A 58 -11.82 -9.52 -16.73
CA ALA A 58 -11.96 -10.97 -16.75
C ALA A 58 -11.76 -11.50 -18.19
N GLY A 59 -11.02 -12.59 -18.34
CA GLY A 59 -10.59 -13.16 -19.61
C GLY A 59 -9.40 -12.47 -20.28
N ASP A 60 -8.94 -11.32 -19.76
CA ASP A 60 -7.83 -10.54 -20.35
C ASP A 60 -6.53 -10.78 -19.57
N TYR A 61 -6.05 -12.02 -19.50
CA TYR A 61 -4.76 -12.39 -18.85
C TYR A 61 -3.85 -13.25 -19.72
N GLY A 62 -4.29 -13.66 -20.90
CA GLY A 62 -3.56 -14.55 -21.80
C GLY A 62 -3.62 -16.04 -21.41
N SER A 63 -3.98 -16.37 -20.17
CA SER A 63 -4.35 -17.71 -19.73
C SER A 63 -5.24 -17.69 -18.50
N ASP A 64 -6.12 -18.69 -18.37
CA ASP A 64 -6.99 -18.87 -17.21
C ASP A 64 -6.19 -19.10 -15.91
N ASP A 65 -5.04 -19.75 -16.01
CA ASP A 65 -4.14 -19.98 -14.88
C ASP A 65 -3.57 -18.67 -14.34
N LYS A 66 -3.23 -17.72 -15.22
CA LYS A 66 -2.74 -16.41 -14.78
C LYS A 66 -3.83 -15.60 -14.10
N GLU A 67 -5.04 -15.62 -14.64
CA GLU A 67 -6.20 -14.96 -14.02
C GLU A 67 -6.47 -15.50 -12.61
N GLN A 68 -6.52 -16.82 -12.46
CA GLN A 68 -6.73 -17.46 -11.16
C GLN A 68 -5.59 -17.19 -10.17
N LEU A 69 -4.33 -17.12 -10.63
CA LEU A 69 -3.21 -16.74 -9.78
C LEU A 69 -3.31 -15.29 -9.28
N VAL A 70 -3.77 -14.36 -10.12
CA VAL A 70 -4.03 -12.97 -9.72
C VAL A 70 -5.13 -12.90 -8.66
N GLN A 71 -6.25 -13.62 -8.87
CA GLN A 71 -7.33 -13.70 -7.87
C GLN A 71 -6.84 -14.31 -6.55
N ALA A 72 -6.09 -15.42 -6.61
CA ALA A 72 -5.56 -16.09 -5.43
C ALA A 72 -4.58 -15.20 -4.66
N PHE A 73 -3.72 -14.46 -5.36
CA PHE A 73 -2.80 -13.51 -4.74
C PHE A 73 -3.55 -12.37 -4.02
N LEU A 74 -4.61 -11.85 -4.63
CA LEU A 74 -5.43 -10.80 -4.04
C LEU A 74 -6.22 -11.30 -2.83
N ASP A 75 -6.79 -12.52 -2.87
CA ASP A 75 -7.48 -13.14 -1.73
C ASP A 75 -6.50 -13.44 -0.59
N PHE A 76 -5.30 -13.94 -0.90
CA PHE A 76 -4.21 -14.11 0.06
C PHE A 76 -3.89 -12.79 0.76
N MET A 77 -3.58 -11.73 0.00
CA MET A 77 -3.13 -10.46 0.56
C MET A 77 -4.23 -9.76 1.40
N GLN A 78 -5.49 -9.85 0.98
CA GLN A 78 -6.60 -9.10 1.57
C GLN A 78 -7.34 -9.84 2.69
N ASN A 79 -7.46 -11.16 2.57
CA ASN A 79 -8.38 -11.93 3.41
C ASN A 79 -7.68 -13.03 4.21
N SER A 80 -6.43 -13.36 3.89
CA SER A 80 -5.69 -14.38 4.66
C SER A 80 -4.97 -13.78 5.87
N THR A 81 -4.91 -14.55 6.95
CA THR A 81 -4.18 -14.19 8.18
C THR A 81 -2.71 -13.94 7.87
N GLU A 82 -2.11 -14.80 7.06
CA GLU A 82 -0.71 -14.77 6.67
C GLU A 82 -0.39 -13.55 5.78
N GLY A 83 -1.22 -13.30 4.77
CA GLY A 83 -1.07 -12.17 3.86
C GLY A 83 -1.26 -10.83 4.56
N MET A 84 -2.31 -10.70 5.38
CA MET A 84 -2.57 -9.48 6.15
C MET A 84 -1.44 -9.18 7.15
N ALA A 85 -0.88 -10.19 7.81
CA ALA A 85 0.27 -10.01 8.69
C ALA A 85 1.51 -9.50 7.92
N ILE A 86 1.73 -9.94 6.68
CA ILE A 86 2.80 -9.44 5.81
C ILE A 86 2.54 -7.98 5.43
N VAL A 87 1.31 -7.63 5.05
CA VAL A 87 0.92 -6.24 4.71
C VAL A 87 1.17 -5.32 5.91
N LYS A 88 0.72 -5.71 7.10
CA LYS A 88 0.93 -4.99 8.37
C LYS A 88 2.40 -4.75 8.66
N LYS A 89 3.20 -5.81 8.62
CA LYS A 89 4.65 -5.74 8.84
C LYS A 89 5.35 -4.78 7.88
N ASN A 90 4.81 -4.59 6.67
CA ASN A 90 5.39 -3.73 5.64
C ASN A 90 4.76 -2.34 5.52
N GLY A 91 3.91 -1.95 6.48
CA GLY A 91 3.40 -0.57 6.62
C GLY A 91 1.95 -0.34 6.22
N GLY A 92 1.20 -1.39 5.89
CA GLY A 92 -0.24 -1.29 5.65
C GLY A 92 -1.06 -1.72 6.86
N GLU A 93 -1.86 -0.84 7.43
CA GLU A 93 -2.82 -1.19 8.48
C GLU A 93 -4.00 -1.96 7.88
N VAL A 94 -4.36 -3.07 8.52
CA VAL A 94 -5.33 -4.06 8.04
C VAL A 94 -6.24 -4.51 9.18
N ASP A 95 -7.51 -4.76 8.88
CA ASP A 95 -8.51 -5.24 9.84
C ASP A 95 -8.45 -6.77 9.95
N GLU A 96 -7.54 -7.29 10.77
CA GLU A 96 -7.30 -8.73 10.94
C GLU A 96 -8.49 -9.48 11.57
N SER A 97 -9.52 -8.78 12.09
CA SER A 97 -10.68 -9.42 12.72
C SER A 97 -11.52 -10.27 11.77
N LYS A 98 -11.37 -10.06 10.45
CA LYS A 98 -12.08 -10.76 9.38
C LYS A 98 -11.20 -11.76 8.64
N ALA A 99 -9.94 -11.90 9.03
CA ALA A 99 -8.98 -12.75 8.37
C ALA A 99 -9.32 -14.23 8.55
N LYS A 100 -9.02 -15.04 7.53
CA LYS A 100 -9.10 -16.50 7.57
C LYS A 100 -7.73 -17.11 7.33
N PRO A 101 -7.42 -18.31 7.83
CA PRO A 101 -6.17 -18.99 7.46
C PRO A 101 -6.09 -19.21 5.94
N TRP A 102 -4.90 -19.10 5.36
CA TRP A 102 -4.71 -19.31 3.92
C TRP A 102 -5.07 -20.74 3.48
N ASP A 103 -4.92 -21.73 4.36
CA ASP A 103 -5.30 -23.12 4.08
C ASP A 103 -6.81 -23.31 3.80
N GLU A 104 -7.67 -22.42 4.32
CA GLU A 104 -9.10 -22.40 4.08
C GLU A 104 -9.41 -21.73 2.75
N LEU A 105 -8.81 -20.56 2.50
CA LEU A 105 -9.05 -19.75 1.31
C LEU A 105 -8.49 -20.40 0.04
N SER A 106 -7.31 -21.02 0.14
CA SER A 106 -6.62 -21.69 -0.97
C SER A 106 -7.43 -22.79 -1.65
N LYS A 107 -8.42 -23.37 -0.95
CA LYS A 107 -9.34 -24.39 -1.50
C LYS A 107 -10.13 -23.90 -2.72
N LYS A 108 -10.36 -22.59 -2.83
CA LYS A 108 -11.01 -21.98 -4.01
C LYS A 108 -10.14 -22.05 -5.28
N TYR A 109 -8.83 -22.22 -5.10
CA TYR A 109 -7.81 -22.07 -6.14
C TYR A 109 -6.99 -23.36 -6.36
N GLU A 110 -7.45 -24.52 -5.86
CA GLU A 110 -6.74 -25.81 -5.96
C GLU A 110 -6.38 -26.16 -7.40
N ALA A 111 -7.21 -25.75 -8.37
CA ALA A 111 -6.99 -25.97 -9.78
C ALA A 111 -5.72 -25.30 -10.33
N VAL A 112 -5.19 -24.26 -9.67
CA VAL A 112 -4.00 -23.53 -10.13
C VAL A 112 -2.83 -23.60 -9.14
N LEU A 113 -3.08 -23.64 -7.83
CA LEU A 113 -2.00 -23.56 -6.82
C LEU A 113 -1.07 -24.79 -6.84
N GLY A 114 -1.59 -25.96 -7.21
CA GLY A 114 -0.82 -27.20 -7.29
C GLY A 114 -0.06 -27.41 -8.60
N LYS A 115 -0.18 -26.50 -9.57
CA LYS A 115 0.52 -26.59 -10.87
C LYS A 115 1.96 -26.09 -10.78
N ASP A 116 2.78 -26.47 -11.75
CA ASP A 116 4.03 -25.75 -12.02
C ASP A 116 3.69 -24.47 -12.79
N ASN A 117 3.79 -23.34 -12.09
CA ASN A 117 3.48 -22.01 -12.62
C ASN A 117 4.76 -21.20 -12.93
N SER A 118 5.94 -21.82 -12.91
CA SER A 118 7.24 -21.14 -13.09
C SER A 118 7.44 -20.45 -14.45
N ALA A 119 6.59 -20.77 -15.42
CA ALA A 119 6.52 -20.10 -16.72
C ALA A 119 5.60 -18.86 -16.74
N ILE A 120 4.74 -18.69 -15.74
CA ILE A 120 3.80 -17.56 -15.63
C ILE A 120 4.49 -16.42 -14.88
N THR A 121 4.37 -15.20 -15.43
CA THR A 121 4.85 -13.97 -14.79
C THR A 121 3.68 -13.04 -14.46
N ILE A 122 3.48 -12.72 -13.18
CA ILE A 122 2.56 -11.65 -12.74
C ILE A 122 3.31 -10.31 -12.76
N THR A 123 2.80 -9.36 -13.54
CA THR A 123 3.35 -8.00 -13.62
C THR A 123 2.47 -7.05 -12.83
N THR A 124 3.07 -6.27 -11.95
CA THR A 124 2.37 -5.21 -11.21
C THR A 124 2.83 -3.84 -11.66
N CYS A 125 1.98 -2.82 -11.53
CA CYS A 125 2.30 -1.44 -11.88
C CYS A 125 1.63 -0.44 -10.93
N GLY A 126 1.90 0.86 -11.14
CA GLY A 126 1.24 1.92 -10.40
C GLY A 126 2.11 2.49 -9.27
N SER A 127 1.53 2.72 -8.10
CA SER A 127 2.15 3.47 -7.00
C SER A 127 3.46 2.87 -6.48
N THR A 128 4.46 3.71 -6.27
CA THR A 128 5.72 3.35 -5.59
C THR A 128 5.55 3.23 -4.08
N SER A 129 4.51 3.84 -3.49
CA SER A 129 4.26 3.76 -2.05
C SER A 129 3.84 2.37 -1.59
N VAL A 130 3.28 1.54 -2.50
CA VAL A 130 2.84 0.18 -2.19
C VAL A 130 3.95 -0.86 -2.36
N GLU A 131 5.13 -0.46 -2.83
CA GLU A 131 6.13 -1.42 -3.32
C GLU A 131 6.56 -2.42 -2.23
N LYS A 132 6.73 -1.96 -1.00
CA LYS A 132 7.14 -2.83 0.13
C LYS A 132 6.09 -3.89 0.45
N THR A 133 4.82 -3.50 0.55
CA THR A 133 3.72 -4.40 0.90
C THR A 133 3.48 -5.41 -0.22
N VAL A 134 3.46 -4.94 -1.48
CA VAL A 134 3.22 -5.79 -2.66
C VAL A 134 4.38 -6.76 -2.88
N LYS A 135 5.63 -6.28 -2.81
CA LYS A 135 6.81 -7.13 -3.00
C LYS A 135 6.87 -8.26 -1.97
N ALA A 136 6.75 -7.91 -0.68
CA ALA A 136 6.81 -8.91 0.38
C ALA A 136 5.67 -9.94 0.26
N SER A 137 4.48 -9.51 -0.16
CA SER A 137 3.34 -10.40 -0.39
C SER A 137 3.59 -11.33 -1.59
N LEU A 138 4.13 -10.82 -2.71
CA LEU A 138 4.47 -11.62 -3.89
C LEU A 138 5.57 -12.66 -3.58
N GLU A 139 6.62 -12.25 -2.85
CA GLU A 139 7.72 -13.13 -2.42
C GLU A 139 7.23 -14.26 -1.52
N ALA A 140 6.31 -13.97 -0.61
CA ALA A 140 5.71 -14.99 0.25
C ALA A 140 4.74 -15.90 -0.51
N PHE A 141 3.95 -15.35 -1.43
CA PHE A 141 2.90 -16.07 -2.13
C PHE A 141 3.43 -17.00 -3.23
N SER A 142 4.46 -16.58 -3.97
CA SER A 142 4.98 -17.33 -5.13
C SER A 142 5.31 -18.80 -4.85
N PRO A 143 6.02 -19.16 -3.76
CA PRO A 143 6.30 -20.57 -3.42
C PRO A 143 5.05 -21.41 -3.14
N MET A 144 3.96 -20.78 -2.68
CA MET A 144 2.69 -21.46 -2.38
C MET A 144 1.78 -21.63 -3.60
N ALA A 145 2.18 -21.08 -4.75
CA ALA A 145 1.37 -21.00 -5.95
C ALA A 145 2.15 -21.43 -7.19
N GLY A 146 2.91 -22.52 -7.06
CA GLY A 146 3.64 -23.11 -8.19
C GLY A 146 4.87 -22.32 -8.65
N ASN A 147 5.46 -21.49 -7.78
CA ASN A 147 6.66 -20.69 -8.06
C ASN A 147 6.54 -19.78 -9.29
N PHE A 148 5.38 -19.15 -9.50
CA PHE A 148 5.22 -18.13 -10.54
C PHE A 148 6.25 -17.00 -10.35
N LYS A 149 6.63 -16.35 -11.45
CA LYS A 149 7.56 -15.21 -11.44
C LYS A 149 6.80 -13.91 -11.30
N PHE A 150 7.45 -12.85 -10.82
CA PHE A 150 6.81 -11.53 -10.81
C PHE A 150 7.74 -10.42 -11.29
N THR A 151 7.14 -9.39 -11.88
CA THR A 151 7.79 -8.15 -12.29
C THR A 151 7.06 -6.97 -11.66
N MET A 152 7.82 -5.99 -11.19
CA MET A 152 7.30 -4.81 -10.50
C MET A 152 7.68 -3.55 -11.29
N ASN A 153 6.68 -2.92 -11.92
CA ASN A 153 6.82 -1.72 -12.76
C ASN A 153 6.14 -0.51 -12.11
N GLN A 154 6.45 -0.25 -10.85
CA GLN A 154 5.90 0.85 -10.06
C GLN A 154 6.55 2.17 -10.46
N SER A 155 5.72 3.15 -10.79
CA SER A 155 6.15 4.49 -11.27
C SER A 155 5.27 5.62 -10.76
N GLY A 156 4.02 5.35 -10.37
CA GLY A 156 3.09 6.32 -9.80
C GLY A 156 1.64 5.85 -9.86
N SER A 157 0.79 6.30 -8.93
CA SER A 157 -0.62 5.85 -8.84
C SER A 157 -1.42 6.09 -10.13
N GLY A 158 -1.10 7.16 -10.89
CA GLY A 158 -1.78 7.48 -12.15
C GLY A 158 -1.54 6.48 -13.28
N ASP A 159 -0.53 5.61 -13.14
CA ASP A 159 -0.21 4.59 -14.13
C ASP A 159 -1.00 3.29 -13.94
N ALA A 160 -1.71 3.13 -12.82
CA ALA A 160 -2.42 1.90 -12.50
C ALA A 160 -3.47 1.56 -13.56
N VAL A 161 -4.49 2.41 -13.71
CA VAL A 161 -5.62 2.18 -14.64
C VAL A 161 -5.18 2.12 -16.10
N PRO A 162 -4.35 3.06 -16.63
CA PRO A 162 -3.91 3.02 -18.03
C PRO A 162 -3.21 1.71 -18.42
N ARG A 163 -2.46 1.09 -17.50
CA ARG A 163 -1.65 -0.11 -17.75
C ARG A 163 -2.39 -1.43 -17.50
N VAL A 164 -3.54 -1.42 -16.83
CA VAL A 164 -4.37 -2.63 -16.66
C VAL A 164 -5.62 -2.65 -17.54
N LEU A 165 -6.25 -1.49 -17.75
CA LEU A 165 -7.55 -1.37 -18.42
C LEU A 165 -7.57 -0.32 -19.55
N GLY A 166 -6.65 0.63 -19.51
CA GLY A 166 -6.57 1.71 -20.49
C GLY A 166 -5.72 1.37 -21.72
N LYS A 167 -5.23 2.42 -22.39
CA LYS A 167 -4.53 2.33 -23.68
C LYS A 167 -3.19 1.61 -23.61
N GLU A 168 -2.58 1.51 -22.43
CA GLU A 168 -1.27 0.86 -22.23
C GLU A 168 -1.40 -0.62 -21.84
N LYS A 169 -2.62 -1.13 -21.66
CA LYS A 169 -2.86 -2.49 -21.15
C LYS A 169 -2.26 -3.61 -22.01
N ASP A 170 -2.01 -3.36 -23.29
CA ASP A 170 -1.40 -4.32 -24.22
C ASP A 170 0.02 -3.90 -24.67
N GLY A 171 0.53 -2.81 -24.12
CA GLY A 171 1.81 -2.21 -24.46
C GLY A 171 3.00 -2.74 -23.64
N PRO A 172 4.18 -2.11 -23.79
CA PRO A 172 5.40 -2.52 -23.06
C PRO A 172 5.29 -2.35 -21.54
N ASN A 173 4.40 -1.46 -21.08
CA ASN A 173 4.22 -1.15 -19.67
C ASN A 173 3.04 -1.90 -19.03
N LYS A 174 2.43 -2.85 -19.73
CA LYS A 174 1.22 -3.54 -19.25
C LYS A 174 1.42 -4.16 -17.86
N GLY A 175 0.38 -4.05 -17.04
CA GLY A 175 0.28 -4.72 -15.75
C GLY A 175 -0.89 -5.70 -15.73
N ASP A 176 -0.78 -6.71 -14.88
CA ASP A 176 -1.89 -7.59 -14.50
C ASP A 176 -2.66 -6.99 -13.31
N ILE A 177 -1.94 -6.31 -12.41
CA ILE A 177 -2.48 -5.63 -11.23
C ILE A 177 -1.88 -4.23 -11.12
N GLY A 178 -2.73 -3.22 -11.12
CA GLY A 178 -2.37 -1.82 -10.93
C GLY A 178 -2.67 -1.39 -9.50
N PHE A 179 -1.74 -0.69 -8.87
CA PHE A 179 -1.89 -0.22 -7.49
C PHE A 179 -1.91 1.31 -7.40
N ALA A 180 -2.72 1.86 -6.50
CA ALA A 180 -2.77 3.29 -6.23
C ALA A 180 -2.73 3.56 -4.73
N SER A 181 -1.93 4.55 -4.30
CA SER A 181 -1.88 4.98 -2.89
C SER A 181 -2.85 6.13 -2.61
N ARG A 182 -4.04 6.03 -3.19
CA ARG A 182 -5.20 6.92 -3.08
C ARG A 182 -6.41 6.22 -3.70
N ALA A 183 -7.60 6.72 -3.42
CA ALA A 183 -8.79 6.33 -4.18
C ALA A 183 -8.61 6.62 -5.68
N PHE A 184 -9.21 5.78 -6.53
CA PHE A 184 -9.36 6.06 -7.95
C PHE A 184 -10.35 7.21 -8.15
N LYS A 185 -10.13 8.00 -9.20
CA LYS A 185 -10.92 9.19 -9.49
C LYS A 185 -12.24 8.81 -10.16
N GLU A 186 -13.33 9.37 -9.64
CA GLU A 186 -14.67 9.20 -10.20
C GLU A 186 -15.00 10.24 -11.29
N ASP A 187 -14.07 11.14 -11.62
CA ASP A 187 -14.23 12.21 -12.62
C ASP A 187 -14.17 11.73 -14.09
N GLY A 188 -14.12 10.40 -14.30
CA GLY A 188 -14.01 9.77 -15.61
C GLY A 188 -12.58 9.66 -16.15
N SER A 189 -11.57 10.20 -15.46
CA SER A 189 -10.16 10.02 -15.86
C SER A 189 -9.61 8.63 -15.52
N GLU A 190 -10.27 7.88 -14.63
CA GLU A 190 -9.92 6.52 -14.22
C GLU A 190 -11.17 5.62 -14.25
N ASP A 191 -11.38 4.91 -15.36
CA ASP A 191 -12.49 3.93 -15.50
C ASP A 191 -12.03 2.53 -15.07
N ILE A 192 -12.55 2.07 -13.93
CA ILE A 192 -12.30 0.74 -13.36
C ILE A 192 -13.48 -0.22 -13.54
N SER A 193 -14.56 0.19 -14.23
CA SER A 193 -15.81 -0.57 -14.34
C SER A 193 -15.67 -1.94 -15.02
N LYS A 194 -14.60 -2.11 -15.80
CA LYS A 194 -14.27 -3.35 -16.50
C LYS A 194 -13.28 -4.24 -15.75
N ALA A 195 -12.77 -3.80 -14.60
CA ALA A 195 -11.87 -4.61 -13.81
C ALA A 195 -12.57 -5.93 -13.42
N MET A 196 -11.84 -7.04 -13.47
CA MET A 196 -12.29 -8.28 -12.83
C MET A 196 -12.48 -8.06 -11.33
N GLU A 197 -11.56 -7.34 -10.69
CA GLU A 197 -11.63 -6.97 -9.29
C GLU A 197 -10.95 -5.61 -9.06
N SER A 198 -11.44 -4.85 -8.10
CA SER A 198 -10.79 -3.66 -7.59
C SER A 198 -11.19 -3.45 -6.13
N GLY A 199 -10.33 -2.83 -5.35
CA GLY A 199 -10.61 -2.65 -3.94
C GLY A 199 -9.50 -1.95 -3.19
N GLN A 200 -9.74 -1.79 -1.89
CA GLN A 200 -8.76 -1.35 -0.92
C GLN A 200 -8.21 -2.58 -0.20
N TYR A 201 -6.89 -2.73 -0.14
CA TYR A 201 -6.28 -3.86 0.59
C TYR A 201 -5.69 -3.46 1.94
N CYS A 202 -5.34 -2.19 2.15
CA CYS A 202 -4.93 -1.68 3.46
C CYS A 202 -5.04 -0.15 3.55
N ILE A 203 -4.77 0.40 4.73
CA ILE A 203 -4.62 1.83 4.99
C ILE A 203 -3.16 2.13 5.32
N ASP A 204 -2.56 3.15 4.72
CA ASP A 204 -1.25 3.66 5.10
C ASP A 204 -1.45 4.91 5.96
N ALA A 205 -1.03 4.82 7.22
CA ALA A 205 -1.02 5.95 8.15
C ALA A 205 0.24 6.79 7.92
N VAL A 206 0.03 8.05 7.53
CA VAL A 206 1.12 8.98 7.23
C VAL A 206 1.46 9.73 8.51
N VAL A 207 2.47 9.26 9.23
CA VAL A 207 2.86 9.79 10.53
C VAL A 207 3.87 10.90 10.36
N ALA A 208 3.50 12.12 10.76
CA ALA A 208 4.44 13.23 10.87
C ALA A 208 5.46 12.93 11.97
N VAL A 209 6.73 13.13 11.67
CA VAL A 209 7.85 12.84 12.58
C VAL A 209 8.81 14.02 12.64
N VAL A 210 9.37 14.22 13.83
CA VAL A 210 10.44 15.19 14.09
C VAL A 210 11.67 14.48 14.63
N ASN A 211 12.79 15.18 14.71
CA ASN A 211 13.94 14.69 15.46
C ASN A 211 13.52 14.31 16.89
N LYS A 212 14.07 13.22 17.43
CA LYS A 212 13.74 12.78 18.80
C LYS A 212 14.12 13.81 19.88
N GLU A 213 15.13 14.65 19.62
CA GLU A 213 15.52 15.74 20.52
C GLU A 213 14.60 16.96 20.44
N ASN A 214 13.70 17.04 19.45
CA ASN A 214 12.74 18.14 19.35
C ASN A 214 11.62 17.96 20.38
N THR A 215 11.58 18.85 21.37
CA THR A 215 10.57 18.87 22.44
C THR A 215 9.56 20.01 22.30
N ASP A 216 9.69 20.84 21.27
CA ASP A 216 8.89 22.05 21.08
C ASP A 216 7.47 21.71 20.64
N VAL A 217 7.30 20.58 19.95
CA VAL A 217 6.02 20.12 19.42
C VAL A 217 5.79 18.63 19.70
N THR A 218 4.57 18.30 20.08
CA THR A 218 4.10 16.91 20.27
C THR A 218 2.85 16.60 19.46
N SER A 219 2.20 17.63 18.91
CA SER A 219 1.00 17.55 18.10
C SER A 219 1.01 18.66 17.05
N LEU A 220 0.52 18.37 15.85
CA LEU A 220 0.29 19.38 14.80
C LEU A 220 -1.10 19.21 14.18
N THR A 221 -1.73 20.34 13.87
CA THR A 221 -2.95 20.42 13.08
C THR A 221 -2.65 20.30 11.58
N GLN A 222 -3.68 20.04 10.78
CA GLN A 222 -3.62 20.06 9.32
C GLN A 222 -3.09 21.38 8.79
N ALA A 223 -3.55 22.50 9.36
CA ALA A 223 -3.14 23.84 8.94
C ALA A 223 -1.63 24.06 9.19
N GLN A 224 -1.13 23.65 10.35
CA GLN A 224 0.29 23.76 10.69
C GLN A 224 1.15 22.86 9.80
N LEU A 225 0.78 21.58 9.63
CA LEU A 225 1.51 20.68 8.74
C LEU A 225 1.55 21.22 7.31
N LYS A 226 0.42 21.71 6.79
CA LYS A 226 0.37 22.35 5.48
C LYS A 226 1.33 23.53 5.41
N SER A 227 1.24 24.46 6.35
CA SER A 227 2.10 25.66 6.41
C SER A 227 3.59 25.30 6.44
N ILE A 228 3.99 24.28 7.19
CA ILE A 228 5.37 23.80 7.27
C ILE A 228 5.80 23.18 5.93
N PHE A 229 5.00 22.26 5.38
CA PHE A 229 5.36 21.55 4.14
C PHE A 229 5.23 22.41 2.86
N THR A 230 4.53 23.56 2.91
CA THR A 230 4.53 24.57 1.84
C THR A 230 5.60 25.65 2.03
N GLY A 231 6.31 25.65 3.17
CA GLY A 231 7.38 26.61 3.46
C GLY A 231 6.87 27.98 3.93
N GLU A 232 5.62 28.09 4.36
CA GLU A 232 5.06 29.29 4.98
C GLU A 232 5.54 29.44 6.44
N THR A 233 5.59 28.34 7.19
CA THR A 233 6.18 28.28 8.54
C THR A 233 7.58 27.69 8.47
N LEU A 234 8.58 28.44 8.96
CA LEU A 234 10.00 28.07 8.82
C LEU A 234 10.71 27.75 10.14
N LYS A 235 10.13 28.10 11.28
CA LYS A 235 10.73 27.88 12.61
C LYS A 235 9.74 27.22 13.55
N TRP A 236 10.26 26.40 14.48
CA TRP A 236 9.45 25.74 15.50
C TRP A 236 8.75 26.74 16.42
N GLU A 237 9.42 27.86 16.75
CA GLU A 237 8.87 28.95 17.57
C GLU A 237 7.64 29.64 16.95
N ASP A 238 7.44 29.52 15.63
CA ASP A 238 6.31 30.11 14.92
C ASP A 238 5.04 29.24 15.00
N ILE A 239 5.15 28.04 15.57
CA ILE A 239 4.05 27.08 15.75
C ILE A 239 3.43 27.31 17.14
N LYS A 240 2.17 27.74 17.15
CA LYS A 240 1.37 28.01 18.37
C LYS A 240 0.41 26.90 18.71
#